data_AF-A0A8H7JD94-F1
#
_entry.id   AF-A0A8H7JD94-F1
#
_cell.length_a   1.000
_cell.length_b   1.000
_cell.length_c   1.000
_cell.angle_alpha   90.00
_cell.angle_beta   90.00
_cell.angle_gamma   90.00
#
_symmetry.space_group_name_H-M   'P 1'
#
loop_
_entity.id
_entity.type
_entity.pdbx_description
1 polymer ?
#
loop_
_entity_poly.entity_id
_entity_poly.type
_entity_poly.pdbx_seq_one_letter_code
_entity_poly.pdbx_strand_id
1 'polypeptide(L)'
;MHPVRGTQAVLAIIVLGLMAYVSSWWTSHWRQTSPAQVSFLIFVPVWSLLTLLPIFIIPLRFSHLLSSAGIRWGLVALDALTMLFWFAGFVALAVFLNGRICFGQVCDVARAGAVFGGLSWAVAAGAFGYGTYLAVTAEKRRVPAVQKPDVAMHQGV
;
A
#
# COMPACT_ATOMS: atom_id res chain seq x y z
N MET A 1 -1.63 11.24 10.41
CA MET A 1 -1.11 9.99 9.82
C MET A 1 -1.87 8.74 10.30
N HIS A 2 -2.30 8.67 11.56
CA HIS A 2 -3.09 7.55 12.09
C HIS A 2 -4.42 7.22 11.36
N PRO A 3 -5.26 8.18 10.92
CA PRO A 3 -6.55 7.82 10.32
C PRO A 3 -6.40 7.07 8.99
N VAL A 4 -5.47 7.50 8.12
CA VAL A 4 -5.20 6.84 6.83
C VAL A 4 -4.73 5.39 7.04
N ARG A 5 -3.84 5.16 8.02
CA ARG A 5 -3.36 3.81 8.36
C ARG A 5 -4.48 2.94 8.94
N GLY A 6 -5.36 3.51 9.75
CA GLY A 6 -6.57 2.85 10.23
C GLY A 6 -7.50 2.45 9.08
N THR A 7 -7.75 3.35 8.13
CA THR A 7 -8.53 3.05 6.93
C THR A 7 -7.90 1.93 6.10
N GLN A 8 -6.57 1.94 5.92
CA GLN A 8 -5.87 0.84 5.23
C GLN A 8 -6.09 -0.51 5.93
N ALA A 9 -5.98 -0.56 7.25
CA ALA A 9 -6.20 -1.79 8.02
C ALA A 9 -7.64 -2.30 7.91
N VAL A 10 -8.62 -1.40 8.05
CA VAL A 10 -10.04 -1.77 7.95
C VAL A 10 -10.38 -2.29 6.56
N LEU A 11 -9.96 -1.59 5.50
CA LEU A 11 -10.19 -2.04 4.12
C LEU A 11 -9.48 -3.37 3.83
N ALA A 12 -8.27 -3.58 4.35
CA ALA A 12 -7.55 -4.84 4.20
C ALA A 12 -8.33 -6.00 4.87
N ILE A 13 -8.87 -5.81 6.07
CA ILE A 13 -9.67 -6.83 6.77
C ILE A 13 -10.96 -7.13 6.00
N ILE A 14 -11.63 -6.10 5.48
CA ILE A 14 -12.85 -6.27 4.67
C ILE A 14 -12.54 -7.14 3.44
N VAL A 15 -11.53 -6.78 2.64
CA VAL A 15 -11.19 -7.55 1.43
C VAL A 15 -10.75 -8.97 1.80
N LEU A 16 -9.95 -9.14 2.86
CA LEU A 16 -9.53 -10.47 3.32
C LEU A 16 -10.73 -11.36 3.64
N GLY A 17 -11.74 -10.83 4.35
CA GLY A 17 -12.97 -11.55 4.66
C GLY A 17 -13.77 -11.92 3.41
N LEU A 18 -13.96 -10.96 2.50
CA LEU A 18 -14.69 -11.19 1.24
C LEU A 18 -14.00 -12.27 0.38
N MET A 19 -12.68 -12.20 0.24
CA MET A 19 -11.94 -13.17 -0.58
C MET A 19 -11.79 -14.53 0.09
N ALA A 20 -11.67 -14.58 1.42
CA ALA A 20 -11.71 -15.83 2.16
C ALA A 20 -13.06 -16.55 1.96
N TYR A 21 -14.17 -15.81 1.98
CA TYR A 21 -15.50 -16.36 1.66
C TYR A 21 -15.59 -16.87 0.22
N VAL A 22 -15.13 -16.09 -0.77
CA VAL A 22 -15.14 -16.52 -2.18
C VAL A 22 -14.27 -17.78 -2.36
N SER A 23 -13.13 -17.84 -1.67
CA SER A 23 -12.24 -19.00 -1.72
C SER A 23 -12.87 -20.24 -1.07
N SER A 24 -13.51 -20.09 0.09
CA SER A 24 -14.15 -21.22 0.79
C SER A 24 -15.35 -21.76 0.01
N TRP A 25 -16.11 -20.88 -0.65
CA TRP A 25 -17.18 -21.30 -1.55
C TRP A 25 -16.66 -22.14 -2.72
N TRP A 26 -15.50 -21.80 -3.29
CA TRP A 26 -14.90 -22.58 -4.37
C TRP A 26 -14.55 -24.00 -3.93
N THR A 27 -14.00 -24.14 -2.72
CA THR A 27 -13.69 -25.45 -2.14
C THR A 27 -14.95 -26.24 -1.77
N SER A 28 -16.02 -25.58 -1.31
CA SER A 28 -17.25 -26.26 -0.92
C SER A 28 -18.10 -26.68 -2.12
N HIS A 29 -18.32 -25.77 -3.08
CA HIS A 29 -19.23 -25.99 -4.21
C HIS A 29 -18.57 -26.76 -5.35
N TRP A 30 -17.35 -26.38 -5.75
CA TRP A 30 -16.64 -26.99 -6.87
C TRP A 30 -15.64 -28.07 -6.43
N ARG A 31 -15.38 -28.21 -5.12
CA ARG A 31 -14.33 -29.10 -4.59
C ARG A 31 -12.96 -28.86 -5.24
N GLN A 32 -12.70 -27.60 -5.60
CA GLN A 32 -11.49 -27.19 -6.30
C GLN A 32 -10.84 -26.01 -5.58
N THR A 33 -9.55 -25.80 -5.87
CA THR A 33 -8.79 -24.61 -5.45
C THR A 33 -9.34 -23.36 -6.11
N SER A 34 -9.33 -22.26 -5.36
CA SER A 34 -9.80 -20.97 -5.83
C SER A 34 -8.90 -20.41 -6.94
N PRO A 35 -9.46 -19.58 -7.83
CA PRO A 35 -8.71 -18.92 -8.90
C PRO A 35 -7.57 -18.05 -8.36
N ALA A 36 -6.47 -17.94 -9.13
CA ALA A 36 -5.28 -17.20 -8.71
C ALA A 36 -5.56 -15.74 -8.32
N GLN A 37 -6.53 -15.08 -8.96
CA GLN A 37 -6.91 -13.69 -8.68
C GLN A 37 -7.53 -13.53 -7.28
N VAL A 38 -8.31 -14.52 -6.83
CA VAL A 38 -8.89 -14.55 -5.49
C VAL A 38 -7.80 -14.79 -4.47
N SER A 39 -6.94 -15.80 -4.70
CA SER A 39 -5.81 -16.11 -3.82
C SER A 39 -4.82 -14.93 -3.70
N PHE A 40 -4.60 -14.19 -4.78
CA PHE A 40 -3.78 -12.99 -4.75
C PHE A 40 -4.43 -11.90 -3.88
N LEU A 41 -5.73 -11.65 -4.01
CA LEU A 41 -6.44 -10.70 -3.13
C LEU A 41 -6.68 -11.22 -1.70
N ILE A 42 -6.27 -12.44 -1.36
CA ILE A 42 -6.07 -12.89 0.04
C ILE A 42 -4.66 -12.53 0.51
N PHE A 43 -3.66 -12.72 -0.34
CA PHE A 43 -2.26 -12.37 -0.04
C PHE A 43 -2.08 -10.86 0.17
N VAL A 44 -2.60 -10.01 -0.72
CA VAL A 44 -2.42 -8.55 -0.67
C VAL A 44 -2.86 -7.92 0.66
N PRO A 45 -4.05 -8.21 1.24
CA PRO A 45 -4.41 -7.68 2.54
C PRO A 45 -3.54 -8.23 3.67
N VAL A 46 -3.12 -9.50 3.63
CA VAL A 46 -2.18 -10.05 4.64
C VAL A 46 -0.84 -9.33 4.59
N TRP A 47 -0.29 -9.14 3.39
CA TRP A 47 0.90 -8.32 3.15
C TRP A 47 0.73 -6.90 3.68
N SER A 48 -0.42 -6.27 3.42
CA SER A 48 -0.71 -4.91 3.86
C SER A 48 -0.75 -4.82 5.40
N LEU A 49 -1.36 -5.79 6.07
CA LEU A 49 -1.37 -5.84 7.54
C LEU A 49 0.04 -6.03 8.12
N LEU A 50 0.87 -6.87 7.48
CA LEU A 50 2.26 -7.06 7.89
C LEU A 50 3.11 -5.81 7.71
N THR A 51 2.95 -5.10 6.59
CA THR A 51 3.71 -3.86 6.31
C THR A 51 3.25 -2.67 7.15
N LEU A 52 2.01 -2.67 7.65
CA LEU A 52 1.54 -1.67 8.61
C LEU A 52 2.27 -1.75 9.95
N LEU A 53 2.79 -2.92 10.37
CA LEU A 53 3.52 -3.07 11.62
C LEU A 53 4.77 -2.19 11.71
N PRO A 54 5.77 -2.29 10.79
CA PRO A 54 6.94 -1.43 10.84
C PRO A 54 6.57 0.05 10.65
N ILE A 55 5.58 0.36 9.79
CA ILE A 55 5.13 1.74 9.56
C ILE A 55 4.54 2.37 10.83
N PHE A 56 3.89 1.59 11.70
CA PHE A 56 3.32 2.08 12.95
C PHE A 56 4.35 2.10 14.09
N ILE A 57 5.15 1.04 14.21
CA ILE A 57 6.11 0.87 15.31
C ILE A 57 7.29 1.84 15.20
N ILE A 58 7.85 2.04 14.00
CA ILE A 58 9.05 2.88 13.80
C ILE A 58 8.82 4.33 14.27
N PRO A 59 7.78 5.07 13.83
CA PRO A 59 7.59 6.44 14.30
C PRO A 59 7.22 6.54 15.79
N LEU A 60 6.59 5.51 16.38
CA LEU A 60 6.18 5.53 17.79
C LEU A 60 7.31 5.20 18.76
N ARG A 61 8.15 4.20 18.44
CA ARG A 61 9.19 3.69 19.35
C ARG A 61 10.60 4.07 18.93
N PHE A 62 10.82 4.32 17.65
CA PHE A 62 12.15 4.45 17.06
C PHE A 62 12.25 5.67 16.14
N SER A 63 11.76 6.82 16.62
CA SER A 63 11.82 8.09 15.87
C SER A 63 13.23 8.48 15.43
N HIS A 64 14.26 8.04 16.16
CA HIS A 64 15.67 8.24 15.78
C HIS A 64 16.04 7.51 14.48
N LEU A 65 15.45 6.35 14.18
CA LEU A 65 15.73 5.59 12.96
C LEU A 65 15.22 6.31 11.70
N LEU A 66 14.21 7.17 11.85
CA LEU A 66 13.70 8.01 10.76
C LEU A 66 14.72 9.06 10.28
N SER A 67 15.77 9.31 11.06
CA SER A 67 16.89 10.16 10.63
C SER A 67 17.75 9.51 9.55
N SER A 68 17.75 8.18 9.46
CA SER A 68 18.46 7.45 8.41
C SER A 68 17.67 7.51 7.10
N ALA A 69 18.30 8.02 6.04
CA ALA A 69 17.71 8.06 4.72
C ALA A 69 17.26 6.67 4.24
N GLY A 70 18.03 5.62 4.55
CA GLY A 70 17.72 4.24 4.16
C GLY A 70 16.39 3.74 4.72
N ILE A 71 16.13 3.95 6.01
CA ILE A 71 14.87 3.51 6.64
C ILE A 71 13.68 4.31 6.08
N ARG A 72 13.86 5.62 5.88
CA ARG A 72 12.79 6.48 5.34
C ARG A 72 12.40 6.07 3.92
N TRP A 73 13.38 5.83 3.05
CA TRP A 73 13.11 5.34 1.69
C TRP A 73 12.63 3.88 1.67
N GLY A 74 13.06 3.05 2.62
CA GLY A 74 12.53 1.69 2.80
C GLY A 74 11.03 1.69 3.14
N LEU A 75 10.58 2.58 4.03
CA LEU A 75 9.15 2.73 4.34
C LEU A 75 8.35 3.19 3.11
N VAL A 76 8.89 4.13 2.34
CA VAL A 76 8.28 4.58 1.08
C VAL A 76 8.19 3.44 0.06
N ALA A 77 9.21 2.59 -0.03
CA ALA A 77 9.21 1.43 -0.91
C ALA A 77 8.15 0.39 -0.51
N LEU A 78 7.92 0.18 0.79
CA LEU A 78 6.83 -0.68 1.28
C LEU A 78 5.46 -0.14 0.88
N ASP A 79 5.24 1.17 1.01
CA ASP A 79 3.99 1.82 0.56
C ASP A 79 3.82 1.69 -0.96
N ALA A 80 4.90 1.86 -1.74
CA ALA A 80 4.88 1.69 -3.20
C ALA A 80 4.50 0.27 -3.61
N LEU A 81 5.14 -0.74 -3.00
CA LEU A 81 4.86 -2.15 -3.30
C LEU A 81 3.43 -2.53 -2.92
N THR A 82 2.95 -2.05 -1.78
CA THR A 82 1.57 -2.25 -1.33
C THR A 82 0.58 -1.62 -2.30
N MET A 83 0.84 -0.40 -2.78
CA MET A 83 0.02 0.25 -3.80
C MET A 83 -0.02 -0.56 -5.11
N LEU A 84 1.13 -1.07 -5.59
CA LEU A 84 1.18 -1.89 -6.80
C LEU A 84 0.43 -3.22 -6.65
N PHE A 85 0.53 -3.87 -5.49
CA PHE A 85 -0.19 -5.11 -5.19
C PHE A 85 -1.70 -4.91 -5.17
N TRP A 86 -2.18 -3.84 -4.52
CA TRP A 86 -3.61 -3.51 -4.57
C TRP A 86 -4.08 -3.24 -6.00
N PHE A 87 -3.31 -2.46 -6.78
CA PHE A 87 -3.61 -2.18 -8.18
C PHE A 87 -3.76 -3.45 -9.01
N ALA A 88 -2.73 -4.31 -8.97
CA ALA A 88 -2.73 -5.56 -9.71
C ALA A 88 -3.89 -6.47 -9.29
N GLY A 89 -4.18 -6.54 -7.99
CA GLY A 89 -5.18 -7.46 -7.45
C GLY A 89 -6.60 -7.09 -7.85
N PHE A 90 -6.99 -5.83 -7.68
CA PHE A 90 -8.36 -5.41 -8.03
C PHE A 90 -8.60 -5.48 -9.54
N VAL A 91 -7.60 -5.10 -10.36
CA VAL A 91 -7.71 -5.18 -11.82
C VAL A 91 -7.80 -6.63 -12.27
N ALA A 92 -6.95 -7.51 -11.75
CA ALA A 92 -6.98 -8.93 -12.09
C ALA A 92 -8.33 -9.56 -11.75
N LEU A 93 -8.90 -9.24 -10.58
CA LEU A 93 -10.23 -9.72 -10.21
C LEU A 93 -11.32 -9.13 -11.10
N ALA A 94 -11.29 -7.82 -11.40
CA ALA A 94 -12.27 -7.18 -12.28
C ALA A 94 -12.30 -7.80 -13.69
N VAL A 95 -11.12 -8.03 -14.30
CA VAL A 95 -11.02 -8.68 -15.62
C VAL A 95 -11.52 -10.12 -15.56
N PHE A 96 -11.17 -10.85 -14.49
CA PHE A 96 -11.63 -12.23 -14.26
C PHE A 96 -13.16 -12.32 -14.15
N LEU A 97 -13.81 -11.35 -13.52
CA LEU A 97 -15.27 -11.27 -13.45
C LEU A 97 -15.91 -10.84 -14.77
N ASN A 98 -15.29 -9.91 -15.51
CA ASN A 98 -15.82 -9.44 -16.79
C ASN A 98 -15.80 -10.53 -17.88
N GLY A 99 -14.77 -11.39 -17.86
CA GLY A 99 -14.61 -12.45 -18.86
C GLY A 99 -15.57 -13.64 -18.71
N ARG A 100 -16.50 -13.62 -17.75
CA ARG A 100 -17.43 -14.74 -17.52
C ARG A 100 -18.79 -14.29 -17.03
N ILE A 101 -19.77 -15.13 -17.30
CA ILE A 101 -21.11 -15.02 -16.74
C ILE A 101 -21.04 -15.43 -15.26
N CYS A 102 -21.24 -14.48 -14.35
CA CYS A 102 -21.18 -14.68 -12.90
C CYS A 102 -22.50 -14.21 -12.27
N PHE A 103 -23.24 -15.15 -11.67
CA PHE A 103 -24.50 -14.89 -10.97
C PHE A 103 -24.51 -15.48 -9.57
N GLY A 104 -25.31 -14.88 -8.69
CA GLY A 104 -25.49 -15.30 -7.31
C GLY A 104 -24.60 -14.57 -6.32
N GLN A 105 -24.82 -14.84 -5.03
CA GLN A 105 -24.23 -14.08 -3.93
C GLN A 105 -22.70 -14.06 -3.94
N VAL A 106 -22.04 -15.14 -4.38
CA VAL A 106 -20.57 -15.22 -4.41
C VAL A 106 -19.99 -14.27 -5.45
N CYS A 107 -20.69 -14.09 -6.58
CA CYS A 107 -20.29 -13.12 -7.59
C CYS A 107 -20.45 -11.69 -7.09
N ASP A 108 -21.53 -11.39 -6.36
CA ASP A 108 -21.72 -10.06 -5.77
C ASP A 108 -20.67 -9.77 -4.68
N VAL A 109 -20.30 -10.78 -3.89
CA VAL A 109 -19.19 -10.68 -2.94
C VAL A 109 -17.86 -10.48 -3.66
N ALA A 110 -17.61 -11.18 -4.77
CA ALA A 110 -16.40 -11.01 -5.56
C ALA A 110 -16.34 -9.62 -6.24
N ARG A 111 -17.46 -9.10 -6.74
CA ARG A 111 -17.58 -7.72 -7.25
C ARG A 111 -17.30 -6.71 -6.15
N ALA A 112 -17.88 -6.89 -4.96
CA ALA A 112 -17.59 -6.05 -3.80
C ALA A 112 -16.09 -6.11 -3.46
N GLY A 113 -15.48 -7.29 -3.50
CA GLY A 113 -14.03 -7.48 -3.32
C GLY A 113 -13.19 -6.66 -4.31
N ALA A 114 -13.58 -6.61 -5.59
CA ALA A 114 -12.91 -5.79 -6.59
C ALA A 114 -13.07 -4.28 -6.30
N VAL A 115 -14.26 -3.84 -5.90
CA VAL A 115 -14.51 -2.43 -5.53
C VAL A 115 -13.70 -2.02 -4.31
N PHE A 116 -13.77 -2.79 -3.23
CA PHE A 116 -12.97 -2.53 -2.03
C PHE A 116 -11.47 -2.64 -2.29
N GLY A 117 -11.03 -3.53 -3.18
CA GLY A 117 -9.65 -3.58 -3.65
C GLY A 117 -9.20 -2.30 -4.37
N GLY A 118 -10.07 -1.73 -5.21
CA GLY A 118 -9.84 -0.43 -5.84
C GLY A 118 -9.80 0.74 -4.85
N LEU A 119 -10.66 0.72 -3.84
CA LEU A 119 -10.61 1.70 -2.75
C LEU A 119 -9.32 1.58 -1.94
N SER A 120 -8.91 0.36 -1.60
CA SER A 120 -7.63 0.10 -0.92
C SER A 120 -6.44 0.61 -1.75
N TRP A 121 -6.48 0.43 -3.07
CA TRP A 121 -5.49 1.00 -3.97
C TRP A 121 -5.43 2.53 -3.87
N ALA A 122 -6.57 3.21 -3.92
CA ALA A 122 -6.62 4.67 -3.85
C ALA A 122 -6.04 5.19 -2.52
N VAL A 123 -6.36 4.54 -1.40
CA VAL A 123 -5.79 4.88 -0.09
C VAL A 123 -4.28 4.61 -0.06
N ALA A 124 -3.82 3.47 -0.62
CA ALA A 124 -2.40 3.14 -0.70
C ALA A 124 -1.61 4.12 -1.59
N ALA A 125 -2.18 4.54 -2.72
CA ALA A 125 -1.60 5.56 -3.59
C ALA A 125 -1.47 6.92 -2.90
N GLY A 126 -2.51 7.32 -2.15
CA GLY A 126 -2.45 8.53 -1.31
C GLY A 126 -1.38 8.45 -0.22
N ALA A 127 -1.25 7.30 0.45
CA ALA A 127 -0.22 7.07 1.46
C ALA A 127 1.20 7.12 0.86
N PHE A 128 1.42 6.48 -0.30
CA PHE A 128 2.69 6.53 -1.02
C PHE A 128 3.04 7.96 -1.46
N GLY A 129 2.10 8.70 -2.05
CA GLY A 129 2.31 10.09 -2.46
C GLY A 129 2.64 11.00 -1.28
N TYR A 130 1.97 10.81 -0.14
CA TYR A 130 2.27 11.57 1.06
C TYR A 130 3.64 11.19 1.68
N GLY A 131 3.96 9.89 1.73
CA GLY A 131 5.24 9.40 2.24
C GLY A 131 6.43 9.90 1.42
N THR A 132 6.33 9.85 0.10
CA THR A 132 7.34 10.41 -0.83
C THR A 132 7.51 11.91 -0.63
N TYR A 133 6.41 12.66 -0.52
CA TYR A 133 6.45 14.11 -0.24
C TYR A 133 7.19 14.43 1.06
N LEU A 134 6.92 13.69 2.14
CA LEU A 134 7.64 13.86 3.41
C LEU A 134 9.11 13.49 3.30
N ALA A 135 9.43 12.42 2.58
CA ALA A 135 10.82 12.00 2.39
C ALA A 135 11.63 13.07 1.63
N VAL A 136 11.08 13.63 0.56
CA VAL A 136 11.73 14.67 -0.25
C VAL A 136 11.88 15.98 0.53
N THR A 137 10.84 16.41 1.26
CA THR A 137 10.88 17.64 2.05
C THR A 137 11.85 17.54 3.22
N ALA A 138 11.98 16.37 3.84
CA ALA A 138 12.96 16.12 4.89
C ALA A 138 14.40 16.11 4.36
N GLU A 139 14.64 15.63 3.13
CA GLU A 139 15.95 15.75 2.46
C GLU A 139 16.33 17.23 2.23
N LYS A 140 15.40 18.01 1.67
CA LYS A 140 15.63 19.45 1.41
C LYS A 140 15.95 20.24 2.67
N ARG A 141 15.38 19.90 3.83
CA ARG A 141 15.70 20.56 5.12
C ARG A 141 17.08 20.18 5.67
N ARG A 142 17.61 19.01 5.30
CA ARG A 142 18.94 18.51 5.73
C ARG A 142 20.09 19.08 4.92
N VAL A 143 19.83 19.57 3.71
CA VAL A 143 20.79 20.32 2.90
C VAL A 143 20.57 21.80 3.18
N PRO A 144 21.17 22.40 4.23
CA PRO A 144 21.20 23.85 4.33
C PRO A 144 21.87 24.38 3.06
N ALA A 145 21.33 25.45 2.50
CA ALA A 145 21.85 26.10 1.31
C ALA A 145 23.38 26.13 1.39
N VAL A 146 24.02 25.41 0.46
CA VAL A 146 25.49 25.42 0.30
C VAL A 146 25.93 26.86 0.48
N GLN A 147 26.69 27.10 1.55
CA GLN A 147 27.30 28.37 1.89
C GLN A 147 27.78 28.97 0.57
N LYS A 148 27.15 30.07 0.12
CA LYS A 148 27.71 30.81 -1.02
C LYS A 148 29.17 31.07 -0.61
N PRO A 149 30.17 30.59 -1.38
CA PRO A 149 31.55 30.89 -1.02
C PRO A 149 31.62 32.42 -0.98
N ASP A 150 31.91 32.96 0.20
CA ASP A 150 32.23 34.38 0.32
C ASP A 150 33.42 34.58 -0.61
N VAL A 151 33.15 35.19 -1.76
CA VAL A 151 34.18 35.59 -2.71
C VAL A 151 34.92 36.69 -1.98
N ALA A 152 35.99 36.30 -1.28
CA ALA A 152 36.95 37.22 -0.70
C ALA A 152 37.53 38.00 -1.87
N MET A 153 37.00 39.21 -2.07
CA MET A 153 37.53 40.20 -2.98
C MET A 153 38.90 40.59 -2.42
N HIS A 154 39.94 39.85 -2.79
CA HIS A 154 41.31 40.32 -2.65
C HIS A 154 41.41 41.58 -3.51
N GLN A 155 41.21 42.73 -2.89
CA GLN A 155 41.64 44.01 -3.45
C GLN A 155 43.15 43.92 -3.55
N GLY A 156 43.62 43.75 -4.79
CA GLY A 156 45.03 43.83 -5.11
C GLY A 156 45.53 45.26 -4.92
N VAL A 157 46.72 45.32 -4.29
CA VAL A 157 47.72 46.39 -4.20
C VAL A 157 47.31 47.72 -3.57
#